data_AF-A0A661XV52-F1
#
_entry.id   AF-A0A661XV52-F1
#
_cell.length_a   1.000
_cell.length_b   1.000
_cell.length_c   1.000
_cell.angle_alpha   90.00
_cell.angle_beta   90.00
_cell.angle_gamma   90.00
#
_symmetry.space_group_name_H-M   'P 1'
#
loop_
_entity.id
_entity.type
_entity.pdbx_description
1 polymer ?
#
loop_
_entity_poly.entity_id
_entity_poly.type
_entity_poly.pdbx_seq_one_letter_code
_entity_poly.pdbx_strand_id
1 'polypeptide(L)'
;MYQIPDTYPDSVTVEAGGFILFYANKGEASSVLNLNFKLSSGGEQVGLWAPDESVIDSLTYGEQQADTSYGRVFDGAAEWVFFSTSTPNEPNDGGIVVSVISYSNVDFIPLSVYPNPVIGSEVNFNKIVNIQVYNMAGQRLFVDNNVSRLNVDQFQPGLYLIQTDEGELVKLIIK
;
A
#
# COMPACT_ATOMS: atom_id res chain seq x y z
N MET A 1 21.69 -19.23 -3.16
CA MET A 1 20.42 -18.97 -3.86
C MET A 1 19.66 -20.27 -4.01
N TYR A 2 18.35 -20.24 -3.89
CA TYR A 2 17.46 -21.39 -4.14
C TYR A 2 16.78 -21.19 -5.49
N GLN A 3 16.65 -22.26 -6.26
CA GLN A 3 15.96 -22.23 -7.56
C GLN A 3 14.59 -22.89 -7.43
N ILE A 4 13.54 -22.18 -7.82
CA ILE A 4 12.20 -22.74 -7.94
C ILE A 4 12.23 -23.79 -9.08
N PRO A 5 11.82 -25.05 -8.83
CA PRO A 5 11.86 -26.09 -9.85
C PRO A 5 10.94 -25.77 -11.04
N ASP A 6 11.44 -25.97 -12.26
CA ASP A 6 10.67 -25.82 -13.50
C ASP A 6 9.91 -27.10 -13.90
N THR A 7 10.16 -28.22 -13.20
CA THR A 7 9.56 -29.52 -13.49
C THR A 7 8.08 -29.65 -13.09
N TYR A 8 7.52 -28.65 -12.39
CA TYR A 8 6.13 -28.63 -11.91
C TYR A 8 5.39 -27.35 -12.33
N PRO A 9 5.26 -27.08 -13.64
CA PRO A 9 4.73 -25.82 -14.14
C PRO A 9 3.28 -25.57 -13.71
N ASP A 10 2.49 -26.61 -13.48
CA ASP A 10 1.13 -26.53 -12.94
C ASP A 10 1.07 -26.00 -11.50
N SER A 11 2.18 -26.13 -10.76
CA SER A 11 2.28 -25.75 -9.35
C SER A 11 3.11 -24.48 -9.12
N VAL A 12 4.04 -24.15 -10.03
CA VAL A 12 4.98 -23.01 -9.90
C VAL A 12 4.74 -21.89 -10.91
N THR A 13 3.70 -22.00 -11.74
CA THR A 13 3.26 -20.91 -12.63
C THR A 13 2.17 -20.10 -11.96
N VAL A 14 2.29 -18.79 -12.06
CA VAL A 14 1.26 -17.84 -11.62
C VAL A 14 0.76 -17.06 -12.84
N GLU A 15 -0.55 -17.05 -13.05
CA GLU A 15 -1.18 -16.28 -14.11
C GLU A 15 -1.10 -14.78 -13.83
N ALA A 16 -1.35 -13.95 -14.85
CA ALA A 16 -1.41 -12.50 -14.66
C ALA A 16 -2.45 -12.12 -13.60
N GLY A 17 -2.03 -11.38 -12.57
CA GLY A 17 -2.86 -11.01 -11.42
C GLY A 17 -3.13 -12.13 -10.42
N GLY A 18 -2.53 -13.31 -10.61
CA GLY A 18 -2.59 -14.41 -9.66
C GLY A 18 -1.58 -14.29 -8.52
N PHE A 19 -1.69 -15.19 -7.55
CA PHE A 19 -0.82 -15.27 -6.37
C PHE A 19 -0.25 -16.69 -6.21
N ILE A 20 0.94 -16.78 -5.63
CA ILE A 20 1.57 -18.05 -5.27
C ILE A 20 2.23 -17.94 -3.90
N LEU A 21 2.02 -18.93 -3.04
CA LEU A 21 2.56 -18.98 -1.68
C LEU A 21 3.70 -20.00 -1.57
N PHE A 22 4.90 -19.52 -1.26
CA PHE A 22 6.04 -20.36 -0.92
C PHE A 22 6.23 -20.46 0.61
N TYR A 23 6.54 -21.66 1.08
CA TYR A 23 6.80 -21.94 2.50
C TYR A 23 8.30 -22.02 2.77
N ALA A 24 8.89 -20.94 3.29
CA ALA A 24 10.28 -20.93 3.76
C ALA A 24 10.43 -21.63 5.12
N ASN A 25 10.25 -22.96 5.16
CA ASN A 25 10.24 -23.75 6.37
C ASN A 25 11.43 -24.73 6.51
N LYS A 26 12.44 -24.63 5.63
CA LYS A 26 13.62 -25.53 5.59
C LYS A 26 13.24 -27.01 5.40
N GLY A 27 12.24 -27.28 4.55
CA GLY A 27 12.05 -28.60 3.98
C GLY A 27 11.45 -29.65 4.91
N GLU A 28 10.48 -29.30 5.76
CA GLU A 28 9.51 -30.30 6.26
C GLU A 28 8.51 -30.64 5.13
N ALA A 29 9.07 -31.16 4.02
CA ALA A 29 8.52 -31.07 2.68
C ALA A 29 7.20 -31.85 2.49
N SER A 30 6.13 -31.11 2.23
CA SER A 30 4.83 -31.63 1.81
C SER A 30 4.48 -31.29 0.35
N SER A 31 5.20 -30.36 -0.29
CA SER A 31 4.97 -29.91 -1.68
C SER A 31 6.17 -29.20 -2.30
N VAL A 32 6.12 -28.99 -3.63
CA VAL A 32 7.11 -28.21 -4.42
C VAL A 32 7.24 -26.74 -3.99
N LEU A 33 6.26 -26.22 -3.24
CA LEU A 33 6.26 -24.83 -2.75
C LEU A 33 7.05 -24.65 -1.44
N ASN A 34 7.60 -25.74 -0.87
CA ASN A 34 8.43 -25.66 0.33
C ASN A 34 9.88 -25.35 -0.05
N LEU A 35 10.43 -24.28 0.51
CA LEU A 35 11.81 -23.86 0.29
C LEU A 35 12.75 -24.57 1.28
N ASN A 36 14.00 -24.76 0.85
CA ASN A 36 15.02 -25.44 1.66
C ASN A 36 15.70 -24.54 2.72
N PHE A 37 15.16 -23.34 2.95
CA PHE A 37 15.65 -22.37 3.93
C PHE A 37 14.48 -21.82 4.77
N LYS A 38 14.83 -21.15 5.87
CA LYS A 38 13.91 -20.41 6.74
C LYS A 38 14.23 -18.94 6.68
N LEU A 39 13.21 -18.12 6.89
CA LEU A 39 13.35 -16.69 7.06
C LEU A 39 13.65 -16.34 8.52
N SER A 40 14.63 -15.46 8.76
CA SER A 40 15.00 -14.98 10.10
C SER A 40 13.92 -14.05 10.66
N SER A 41 13.54 -14.24 11.92
CA SER A 41 12.64 -13.31 12.61
C SER A 41 13.33 -11.99 13.04
N GLY A 42 14.66 -11.93 13.02
CA GLY A 42 15.43 -10.73 13.38
C GLY A 42 15.64 -9.73 12.23
N GLY A 43 15.15 -10.05 11.03
CA GLY A 43 15.40 -9.28 9.82
C GLY A 43 16.55 -9.84 8.97
N GLU A 44 16.43 -9.68 7.66
CA GLU A 44 17.40 -10.07 6.62
C GLU A 44 16.95 -9.52 5.25
N GLN A 45 17.56 -10.02 4.17
CA GLN A 45 17.21 -9.66 2.80
C GLN A 45 16.68 -10.89 2.04
N VAL A 46 15.57 -10.69 1.33
CA VAL A 46 14.98 -11.65 0.40
C VAL A 46 14.88 -11.02 -0.98
N GLY A 47 14.98 -11.83 -2.02
CA GLY A 47 14.79 -11.36 -3.40
C GLY A 47 14.28 -12.45 -4.31
N LEU A 48 13.77 -12.01 -5.45
CA LEU A 48 13.31 -12.82 -6.55
C LEU A 48 14.11 -12.43 -7.79
N TRP A 49 14.67 -13.42 -8.47
CA TRP A 49 15.50 -13.25 -9.65
C TRP A 49 14.93 -14.02 -10.83
N ALA A 50 15.10 -13.48 -12.03
CA ALA A 50 14.82 -14.18 -13.27
C ALA A 50 15.94 -15.21 -13.57
N PRO A 51 15.71 -16.17 -14.49
CA PRO A 51 16.71 -17.16 -14.88
C PRO A 51 18.01 -16.56 -15.46
N ASP A 52 17.97 -15.33 -15.96
CA ASP A 52 19.12 -14.58 -16.47
C ASP A 52 19.85 -13.76 -15.38
N GLU A 53 19.54 -14.02 -14.11
CA GLU A 53 20.10 -13.37 -12.92
C GLU A 53 19.70 -11.89 -12.74
N SER A 54 18.79 -11.36 -13.55
CA SER A 54 18.21 -10.04 -13.28
C SER A 54 17.30 -10.06 -12.04
N VAL A 55 17.33 -8.98 -11.26
CA VAL A 55 16.44 -8.82 -10.10
C VAL A 55 15.04 -8.49 -10.57
N ILE A 56 14.05 -9.29 -10.16
CA ILE A 56 12.63 -9.03 -10.37
C ILE A 56 12.09 -8.14 -9.24
N ASP A 57 12.29 -8.55 -7.99
CA ASP A 57 11.96 -7.76 -6.79
C ASP A 57 12.89 -8.13 -5.64
N SER A 58 13.03 -7.25 -4.65
CA SER A 58 13.79 -7.52 -3.44
C SER A 58 13.26 -6.74 -2.25
N LEU A 59 13.39 -7.31 -1.07
CA LEU A 59 12.99 -6.71 0.19
C LEU A 59 14.06 -6.96 1.25
N THR A 60 14.53 -5.88 1.85
CA THR A 60 15.21 -5.94 3.14
C THR A 60 14.18 -5.66 4.22
N TYR A 61 14.02 -6.58 5.17
CA TYR A 61 13.02 -6.47 6.23
C TYR A 61 13.68 -6.53 7.61
N GLY A 62 13.03 -5.89 8.59
CA GLY A 62 13.50 -5.82 9.98
C GLY A 62 12.96 -6.94 10.87
N GLU A 63 13.01 -6.74 12.18
CA GLU A 63 12.44 -7.68 13.15
C GLU A 63 10.95 -7.97 12.86
N GLN A 64 10.58 -9.24 12.87
CA GLN A 64 9.23 -9.73 12.61
C GLN A 64 8.49 -9.97 13.92
N GLN A 65 7.19 -9.65 13.94
CA GLN A 65 6.32 -9.84 15.10
C GLN A 65 5.50 -11.12 14.94
N ALA A 66 5.31 -11.86 16.04
CA ALA A 66 4.41 -13.01 16.05
C ALA A 66 2.97 -12.58 15.71
N ASP A 67 2.20 -13.50 15.13
CA ASP A 67 0.77 -13.31 14.81
C ASP A 67 0.45 -12.12 13.89
N THR A 68 1.42 -11.71 13.07
CA THR A 68 1.26 -10.65 12.06
C THR A 68 1.86 -11.07 10.72
N SER A 69 1.47 -10.40 9.64
CA SER A 69 2.12 -10.51 8.34
C SER A 69 2.73 -9.17 7.92
N TYR A 70 3.84 -9.20 7.19
CA TYR A 70 4.49 -8.01 6.65
C TYR A 70 4.35 -7.99 5.14
N GLY A 71 3.75 -6.92 4.59
CA GLY A 71 3.37 -6.86 3.18
C GLY A 71 3.17 -5.42 2.69
N ARG A 72 3.01 -5.25 1.37
CA ARG A 72 2.63 -3.96 0.78
C ARG A 72 1.19 -3.61 1.15
N VAL A 73 0.89 -2.34 1.45
CA VAL A 73 -0.46 -1.91 1.90
C VAL A 73 -1.56 -2.24 0.88
N PHE A 74 -1.26 -2.06 -0.40
CA PHE A 74 -2.02 -2.56 -1.55
C PHE A 74 -1.08 -3.31 -2.50
N ASP A 75 -1.62 -4.12 -3.40
CA ASP A 75 -0.82 -4.77 -4.44
C ASP A 75 -0.02 -3.74 -5.25
N GLY A 76 1.30 -3.87 -5.25
CA GLY A 76 2.21 -2.95 -5.93
C GLY A 76 2.51 -1.61 -5.20
N ALA A 77 1.91 -1.35 -4.03
CA ALA A 77 2.18 -0.13 -3.26
C ALA A 77 3.64 -0.05 -2.78
N ALA A 78 4.17 1.17 -2.61
CA ALA A 78 5.54 1.36 -2.14
C ALA A 78 5.69 1.05 -0.64
N GLU A 79 4.63 1.26 0.12
CA GLU A 79 4.61 1.17 1.58
C GLU A 79 4.48 -0.27 2.05
N TRP A 80 5.36 -0.66 2.96
CA TRP A 80 5.31 -1.95 3.66
C TRP A 80 4.84 -1.77 5.10
N VAL A 81 3.87 -2.58 5.50
CA VAL A 81 3.19 -2.49 6.78
C VAL A 81 3.02 -3.86 7.42
N PHE A 82 2.79 -3.88 8.73
CA PHE A 82 2.36 -5.08 9.44
C PHE A 82 0.84 -5.14 9.47
N PHE A 83 0.28 -6.27 9.05
CA PHE A 83 -1.14 -6.57 9.12
C PHE A 83 -1.44 -7.52 10.29
N SER A 84 -2.60 -7.35 10.91
CA SER A 84 -3.13 -8.32 11.87
C SER A 84 -3.77 -9.54 11.18
N THR A 85 -3.94 -9.49 9.86
CA THR A 85 -4.63 -10.53 9.09
C THR A 85 -3.85 -10.81 7.82
N SER A 86 -3.45 -12.07 7.65
CA SER A 86 -2.77 -12.54 6.44
C SER A 86 -3.77 -12.80 5.31
N THR A 87 -3.34 -12.51 4.09
CA THR A 87 -4.11 -12.64 2.82
C THR A 87 -3.44 -13.66 1.88
N PRO A 88 -3.19 -14.92 2.31
CA PRO A 88 -2.57 -15.90 1.43
C PRO A 88 -3.44 -16.18 0.20
N ASN A 89 -2.84 -16.08 -0.99
CA ASN A 89 -3.50 -16.26 -2.29
C ASN A 89 -4.57 -15.21 -2.64
N GLU A 90 -4.60 -14.07 -1.95
CA GLU A 90 -5.58 -12.98 -2.18
C GLU A 90 -4.87 -11.62 -2.19
N PRO A 91 -5.46 -10.58 -2.81
CA PRO A 91 -4.92 -9.22 -2.80
C PRO A 91 -4.76 -8.62 -1.40
N ASN A 92 -3.78 -7.74 -1.24
CA ASN A 92 -3.78 -6.81 -0.11
C ASN A 92 -4.72 -5.63 -0.40
N ASP A 93 -5.74 -5.45 0.43
CA ASP A 93 -6.76 -4.39 0.29
C ASP A 93 -6.77 -3.44 1.49
N GLY A 94 -5.60 -2.92 1.88
CA GLY A 94 -5.49 -1.92 2.94
C GLY A 94 -6.03 -2.38 4.30
N GLY A 95 -5.88 -3.68 4.61
CA GLY A 95 -6.39 -4.33 5.83
C GLY A 95 -5.95 -3.65 7.14
N ILE A 96 -6.26 -4.26 8.29
CA ILE A 96 -5.95 -3.63 9.59
C ILE A 96 -4.43 -3.56 9.80
N VAL A 97 -3.88 -2.36 9.61
CA VAL A 97 -2.48 -2.04 9.82
C VAL A 97 -2.20 -1.92 11.32
N VAL A 98 -1.33 -2.78 11.85
CA VAL A 98 -0.94 -2.83 13.27
C VAL A 98 0.19 -1.85 13.54
N SER A 99 1.14 -1.71 12.61
CA SER A 99 2.20 -0.71 12.66
C SER A 99 2.86 -0.51 11.29
N VAL A 100 3.36 0.70 11.02
CA VAL A 100 4.18 1.03 9.84
C VAL A 100 5.65 0.96 10.28
N ILE A 101 6.43 0.00 9.78
CA ILE A 101 7.80 -0.26 10.27
C ILE A 101 8.89 0.26 9.31
N SER A 102 8.52 0.76 8.14
CA SER A 102 9.49 1.36 7.21
C SER A 102 8.98 2.68 6.63
N TYR A 103 9.40 3.79 7.23
CA TYR A 103 9.62 5.01 6.45
C TYR A 103 10.93 4.79 5.69
N SER A 104 10.87 4.27 4.45
CA SER A 104 11.84 4.79 3.49
C SER A 104 11.66 6.30 3.52
N ASN A 105 12.72 7.08 3.70
CA ASN A 105 12.69 8.54 3.56
C ASN A 105 12.38 8.93 2.10
N VAL A 106 11.20 8.58 1.62
CA VAL A 106 10.46 9.35 0.64
C VAL A 106 9.52 10.13 1.52
N ASP A 107 9.64 11.45 1.50
CA ASP A 107 8.81 12.37 2.27
C ASP A 107 7.32 12.15 1.94
N PHE A 108 6.69 11.14 2.56
CA PHE A 108 5.24 11.01 2.52
C PHE A 108 4.70 12.11 3.43
N ILE A 109 4.54 13.28 2.83
CA ILE A 109 3.88 14.42 3.44
C ILE A 109 2.38 14.18 3.17
N PRO A 110 1.60 13.71 4.17
CA PRO A 110 0.18 13.47 3.99
C PRO A 110 -0.50 14.78 3.61
N LEU A 111 -1.49 14.72 2.71
CA LEU A 111 -2.26 15.89 2.32
C LEU A 111 -2.88 16.55 3.57
N SER A 112 -2.54 17.82 3.78
CA SER A 112 -3.10 18.67 4.82
C SER A 112 -3.85 19.81 4.17
N VAL A 113 -5.09 20.03 4.61
CA VAL A 113 -5.98 21.08 4.12
C VAL A 113 -6.20 22.10 5.23
N TYR A 114 -5.87 23.37 4.97
CA TYR A 114 -5.96 24.42 5.98
C TYR A 114 -6.38 25.79 5.39
N PRO A 115 -7.17 26.60 6.12
CA PRO A 115 -7.75 26.29 7.42
C PRO A 115 -8.86 25.23 7.32
N ASN A 116 -8.97 24.39 8.34
CA ASN A 116 -10.06 23.43 8.47
C ASN A 116 -10.47 23.36 9.95
N PRO A 117 -11.66 23.85 10.35
CA PRO A 117 -12.76 24.32 9.50
C PRO A 117 -12.46 25.61 8.70
N VAL A 118 -13.04 25.72 7.50
CA VAL A 118 -12.98 26.90 6.65
C VAL A 118 -14.00 27.93 7.12
N ILE A 119 -13.55 29.16 7.37
CA ILE A 119 -14.41 30.31 7.71
C ILE A 119 -14.42 31.34 6.57
N GLY A 120 -13.46 31.26 5.64
CA GLY A 120 -13.36 32.13 4.48
C GLY A 120 -13.65 31.39 3.17
N SER A 121 -13.22 32.00 2.07
CA SER A 121 -13.48 31.53 0.71
C SER A 121 -12.46 30.55 0.17
N GLU A 122 -11.38 30.25 0.90
CA GLU A 122 -10.27 29.45 0.38
C GLU A 122 -9.65 28.53 1.42
N VAL A 123 -9.12 27.40 0.93
CA VAL A 123 -8.23 26.49 1.65
C VAL A 123 -6.96 26.26 0.85
N ASN A 124 -5.88 25.96 1.56
CA ASN A 124 -4.57 25.62 1.02
C ASN A 124 -4.26 24.15 1.27
N PHE A 125 -3.46 23.60 0.38
CA PHE A 125 -2.85 22.28 0.48
C PHE A 125 -1.36 22.44 0.78
N ASN A 126 -0.79 21.50 1.53
CA ASN A 126 0.65 21.46 1.83
C ASN A 126 1.51 20.93 0.67
N LYS A 127 0.89 20.42 -0.40
CA LYS A 127 1.53 19.98 -1.64
C LYS A 127 0.61 20.23 -2.83
N ILE A 128 1.17 20.21 -4.04
CA ILE A 128 0.40 20.31 -5.28
C ILE A 128 -0.23 18.94 -5.57
N VAL A 129 -1.54 18.89 -5.78
CA VAL A 129 -2.31 17.64 -5.94
C VAL A 129 -3.37 17.78 -7.01
N ASN A 130 -3.78 16.64 -7.59
CA ASN A 130 -5.04 16.54 -8.31
C ASN A 130 -6.13 16.15 -7.32
N ILE A 131 -7.28 16.82 -7.35
CA ILE A 131 -8.33 16.66 -6.33
C ILE A 131 -9.69 16.34 -6.94
N GLN A 132 -10.49 15.61 -6.19
CA GLN A 132 -11.92 15.46 -6.38
C GLN A 132 -12.63 15.75 -5.07
N VAL A 133 -13.67 16.59 -5.10
CA VAL A 133 -14.46 16.94 -3.90
C VAL A 133 -15.80 16.23 -3.96
N TYR A 134 -16.16 15.54 -2.88
CA TYR A 134 -17.40 14.79 -2.73
C TYR A 134 -18.22 15.34 -1.56
N ASN A 135 -19.55 15.26 -1.69
CA ASN A 135 -20.44 15.42 -0.54
C ASN A 135 -20.55 14.11 0.26
N MET A 136 -21.25 14.16 1.40
CA MET A 136 -21.46 12.97 2.25
C MET A 136 -22.36 11.90 1.65
N ALA A 137 -23.04 12.17 0.54
CA ALA A 137 -23.77 11.17 -0.23
C ALA A 137 -22.88 10.46 -1.27
N GLY A 138 -21.58 10.77 -1.31
CA GLY A 138 -20.61 10.22 -2.27
C GLY A 138 -20.72 10.83 -3.68
N GLN A 139 -21.50 11.89 -3.86
CA GLN A 139 -21.61 12.57 -5.15
C GLN A 139 -20.39 13.48 -5.35
N ARG A 140 -19.72 13.33 -6.49
CA ARG A 140 -18.60 14.18 -6.89
C ARG A 140 -19.11 15.55 -7.32
N LEU A 141 -18.74 16.60 -6.60
CA LEU A 141 -19.15 17.97 -6.84
C LEU A 141 -18.14 18.75 -7.67
N PHE A 142 -16.85 18.45 -7.51
CA PHE A 142 -15.78 19.24 -8.12
C PHE A 142 -14.55 18.38 -8.42
N VAL A 143 -13.81 18.76 -9.45
CA VAL A 143 -12.54 18.15 -9.86
C VAL A 143 -11.61 19.27 -10.30
N ASP A 144 -10.37 19.22 -9.86
CA ASP A 144 -9.32 20.12 -10.33
C ASP A 144 -7.97 19.42 -10.30
N ASN A 145 -7.03 19.88 -11.13
CA ASN A 145 -5.74 19.24 -11.32
C ASN A 145 -4.60 20.21 -11.04
N ASN A 146 -3.52 19.70 -10.43
CA ASN A 146 -2.29 20.42 -10.19
C ASN A 146 -2.50 21.71 -9.36
N VAL A 147 -3.27 21.59 -8.27
CA VAL A 147 -3.64 22.70 -7.39
C VAL A 147 -2.97 22.60 -6.03
N SER A 148 -2.64 23.75 -5.44
CA SER A 148 -2.21 23.89 -4.04
C SER A 148 -3.22 24.67 -3.17
N ARG A 149 -4.36 25.05 -3.76
CA ARG A 149 -5.45 25.75 -3.08
C ARG A 149 -6.78 25.43 -3.73
N LEU A 150 -7.87 25.63 -3.00
CA LEU A 150 -9.25 25.47 -3.47
C LEU A 150 -10.11 26.64 -2.99
N ASN A 151 -10.79 27.30 -3.91
CA ASN A 151 -11.87 28.22 -3.57
C ASN A 151 -13.13 27.42 -3.20
N VAL A 152 -13.74 27.79 -2.08
CA VAL A 152 -14.88 27.08 -1.50
C VAL A 152 -16.21 27.83 -1.60
N ASP A 153 -16.25 29.02 -2.21
CA ASP A 153 -17.48 29.84 -2.33
C ASP A 153 -18.61 29.13 -3.09
N GLN A 154 -18.25 28.17 -3.95
CA GLN A 154 -19.20 27.35 -4.69
C GLN A 154 -19.87 26.25 -3.85
N PHE A 155 -19.35 25.97 -2.65
CA PHE A 155 -19.88 24.93 -1.76
C PHE A 155 -20.73 25.55 -0.64
N GLN A 156 -21.80 24.87 -0.27
CA GLN A 156 -22.59 25.25 0.90
C GLN A 156 -21.86 24.89 2.20
N PRO A 157 -22.12 25.57 3.34
CA PRO A 157 -21.62 25.12 4.63
C PRO A 157 -21.96 23.65 4.90
N GLY A 158 -20.98 22.87 5.36
CA GLY A 158 -21.13 21.43 5.50
C GLY A 158 -19.80 20.66 5.54
N LEU A 159 -19.93 19.34 5.56
CA LEU A 159 -18.82 18.40 5.53
C LEU A 159 -18.64 17.83 4.11
N TYR A 160 -17.40 17.83 3.64
CA TYR A 160 -16.99 17.33 2.33
C TYR A 160 -15.78 16.40 2.48
N LEU A 161 -15.56 15.56 1.48
CA LEU A 161 -14.35 14.76 1.34
C LEU A 161 -13.57 15.26 0.13
N ILE A 162 -12.28 15.51 0.31
CA ILE A 162 -11.33 15.73 -0.77
C ILE A 162 -10.55 14.44 -0.96
N GLN A 163 -10.55 13.90 -2.17
CA GLN A 163 -9.77 12.72 -2.55
C GLN A 163 -8.73 13.13 -3.60
N THR A 164 -7.50 12.63 -3.49
CA THR A 164 -6.48 12.78 -4.55
C THR A 164 -6.50 11.60 -5.52
N ASP A 165 -5.87 11.77 -6.68
CA ASP A 165 -5.60 10.67 -7.61
C ASP A 165 -4.64 9.61 -7.03
N GLU A 166 -3.76 10.02 -6.11
CA GLU A 166 -2.92 9.14 -5.29
C GLU A 166 -3.71 8.40 -4.18
N GLY A 167 -5.02 8.65 -4.05
CA GLY A 167 -5.89 7.95 -3.10
C GLY A 167 -5.94 8.54 -1.69
N GLU A 168 -5.24 9.65 -1.42
CA GLU A 168 -5.33 10.33 -0.12
C GLU A 168 -6.70 10.96 0.07
N LEU A 169 -7.23 10.88 1.29
CA LEU A 169 -8.58 11.37 1.59
C LEU A 169 -8.56 12.28 2.83
N VAL A 170 -9.07 13.51 2.66
CA VAL A 170 -9.13 14.51 3.73
C VAL A 170 -10.56 15.02 3.90
N LYS A 171 -10.99 15.14 5.16
CA LYS A 171 -12.27 15.77 5.51
C LYS A 171 -12.13 17.29 5.46
N LEU A 172 -13.04 17.97 4.78
CA LEU A 172 -13.14 19.42 4.75
C LEU A 172 -14.43 19.88 5.41
N ILE A 173 -14.34 20.79 6.39
CA ILE A 173 -15.50 21.36 7.07
C ILE A 173 -15.60 22.83 6.68
N ILE A 174 -16.67 23.23 6.00
CA ILE A 174 -16.96 24.63 5.65
C ILE A 174 -18.02 25.15 6.62
N LYS A 175 -17.78 26.31 7.24
CA LYS A 175 -18.71 26.95 8.18
C LYS A 175 -19.47 28.10 7.55
#